data_AF-A0A367QEQ8-F1
#
_entry.id   AF-A0A367QEQ8-F1
#
_cell.length_a   1.000
_cell.length_b   1.000
_cell.length_c   1.000
_cell.angle_alpha   90.00
_cell.angle_beta   90.00
_cell.angle_gamma   90.00
#
_symmetry.space_group_name_H-M   'P 1'
#
loop_
_entity.id
_entity.type
_entity.pdbx_description
1 polymer ?
#
loop_
_entity_poly.entity_id
_entity_poly.type
_entity_poly.pdbx_seq_one_letter_code
_entity_poly.pdbx_strand_id
1 'polypeptide(L)' 'MTKRTTIVLPDAVYEDLQIWADEEGRATANLVAFLVEQAVRAKFPSKYPPAYKRVEASDRQA' A
#
# COMPACT_ATOMS: atom_id res chain seq x y z
N MET A 1 -13.58 6.68 -10.03
CA MET A 1 -14.24 7.31 -8.86
C MET A 1 -13.57 6.81 -7.60
N THR A 2 -13.01 7.71 -6.78
CA THR A 2 -12.34 7.37 -5.52
C THR A 2 -13.24 7.74 -4.35
N LYS A 3 -13.24 6.95 -3.27
CA LYS A 3 -13.98 7.23 -2.04
C LYS A 3 -13.00 7.47 -0.88
N ARG A 4 -13.37 8.33 0.07
CA ARG A 4 -12.59 8.60 1.29
C ARG A 4 -13.20 7.84 2.46
N THR A 5 -12.35 7.32 3.33
CA THR A 5 -12.74 6.72 4.62
C THR A 5 -11.79 7.21 5.70
N THR A 6 -12.23 7.16 6.96
CA THR A 6 -11.39 7.41 8.14
C THR A 6 -10.89 6.06 8.69
N ILE A 7 -9.64 6.02 9.14
CA ILE A 7 -9.02 4.85 9.76
C ILE A 7 -8.56 5.25 11.16
N VAL A 8 -8.83 4.41 12.15
CA VAL A 8 -8.41 4.57 13.53
C VAL A 8 -7.43 3.45 13.85
N LEU A 9 -6.27 3.80 14.39
CA LEU A 9 -5.19 2.88 14.73
C LEU A 9 -4.76 3.10 16.19
N PRO A 10 -4.20 2.09 16.87
CA PRO A 10 -3.48 2.31 18.12
C PRO A 10 -2.33 3.30 17.93
N ASP A 11 -2.08 4.14 18.92
CA ASP A 11 -1.10 5.24 18.85
C ASP A 11 0.29 4.75 18.39
N ALA A 12 0.83 3.71 19.03
CA ALA A 12 2.14 3.15 18.66
C ALA A 12 2.21 2.69 17.19
N VAL A 13 1.11 2.13 16.66
CA VAL A 13 1.06 1.71 15.25
C VAL A 13 1.00 2.91 14.31
N TYR A 14 0.31 3.98 14.72
CA TYR A 14 0.25 5.22 13.94
C TYR A 14 1.61 5.94 13.93
N GLU A 15 2.35 5.93 15.05
CA GLU A 15 3.69 6.50 15.15
C GLU A 15 4.67 5.82 14.18
N ASP A 16 4.73 4.49 14.18
CA ASP A 16 5.59 3.72 13.26
C ASP A 16 5.23 3.99 11.78
N LEU A 17 3.93 4.07 11.51
CA LEU A 17 3.41 4.39 10.18
C LEU A 17 3.78 5.82 9.75
N GLN A 18 3.82 6.77 10.68
CA GLN A 18 4.22 8.14 10.40
C GLN A 18 5.71 8.23 10.09
N ILE A 19 6.56 7.53 10.85
CA ILE A 19 8.00 7.41 10.58
C ILE A 19 8.22 6.85 9.17
N TRP A 20 7.53 5.77 8.81
CA TRP A 20 7.66 5.18 7.46
C TRP A 20 7.22 6.16 6.35
N ALA A 21 6.13 6.90 6.57
CA ALA A 21 5.68 7.89 5.59
C ALA A 21 6.71 9.03 5.40
N ASP A 22 7.34 9.47 6.49
CA ASP A 22 8.37 10.51 6.48
C ASP A 22 9.64 10.01 5.75
N GLU A 23 10.06 8.77 5.97
CA GLU A 23 11.17 8.12 5.25
C GLU A 23 10.90 8.03 3.73
N GLU A 24 9.66 7.78 3.32
CA GLU A 24 9.24 7.78 1.90
C GLU A 24 9.00 9.19 1.34
N GLY A 25 9.06 10.24 2.17
CA GLY A 25 8.78 11.62 1.75
C GLY A 25 7.34 11.85 1.28
N ARG A 26 6.37 11.12 1.85
CA ARG A 26 4.94 11.20 1.46
C ARG A 26 4.05 11.43 2.67
N ALA A 27 2.84 11.93 2.44
CA ALA A 27 1.85 12.06 3.50
C ALA A 27 1.43 10.68 4.05
N THR A 28 1.31 10.56 5.38
CA THR A 28 0.86 9.33 6.08
C THR A 28 -0.45 8.79 5.52
N ALA A 29 -1.43 9.67 5.23
CA ALA A 29 -2.71 9.27 4.63
C ALA A 29 -2.54 8.59 3.26
N ASN A 30 -1.56 9.03 2.46
CA ASN A 30 -1.29 8.42 1.17
C ASN A 30 -0.64 7.05 1.35
N LEU A 31 0.26 6.88 2.31
CA LEU A 31 0.85 5.58 2.65
C LEU A 31 -0.23 4.59 3.09
N VAL A 32 -1.09 5.00 4.02
CA VAL A 32 -2.22 4.19 4.48
C VAL A 32 -3.14 3.78 3.34
N ALA A 33 -3.50 4.71 2.45
CA ALA A 33 -4.35 4.39 1.31
C ALA A 33 -3.73 3.30 0.42
N PHE A 34 -2.42 3.39 0.19
CA PHE A 34 -1.68 2.38 -0.57
C PHE A 34 -1.65 1.03 0.15
N LEU A 35 -1.31 1.00 1.44
CA LEU A 35 -1.23 -0.23 2.23
C LEU A 35 -2.58 -0.96 2.30
N VAL A 36 -3.67 -0.22 2.52
CA VAL A 36 -5.03 -0.76 2.52
C VAL A 36 -5.39 -1.31 1.13
N GLU A 37 -5.03 -0.61 0.06
CA GLU A 37 -5.25 -1.10 -1.30
C GLU A 37 -4.49 -2.42 -1.56
N GLN A 38 -3.22 -2.50 -1.18
CA GLN A 38 -2.43 -3.73 -1.35
C GLN A 38 -3.03 -4.90 -0.55
N ALA A 39 -3.47 -4.65 0.68
CA ALA A 39 -4.12 -5.67 1.51
C ALA A 39 -5.43 -6.17 0.87
N VAL A 40 -6.27 -5.28 0.33
CA VAL A 40 -7.51 -5.66 -0.37
C VAL A 40 -7.22 -6.45 -1.64
N ARG A 41 -6.23 -6.04 -2.44
CA ARG A 41 -5.82 -6.76 -3.65
C ARG A 41 -5.32 -8.17 -3.33
N ALA A 42 -4.48 -8.30 -2.29
CA ALA A 42 -4.00 -9.60 -1.81
C ALA A 42 -5.13 -10.50 -1.30
N LYS A 43 -6.18 -9.91 -0.69
CA LYS A 43 -7.35 -10.66 -0.22
C LYS A 43 -8.25 -11.15 -1.35
N PHE A 44 -8.34 -10.43 -2.47
CA PHE A 44 -9.21 -10.76 -3.61
C PHE A 44 -8.42 -10.82 -4.95
N PRO A 45 -7.48 -11.77 -5.10
CA PRO A 45 -6.56 -11.81 -6.24
C PRO A 45 -7.23 -12.11 -7.58
N SER A 46 -8.38 -12.83 -7.57
CA SER A 46 -9.16 -13.08 -8.78
C SER A 46 -9.96 -11.87 -9.26
N LYS A 47 -10.23 -10.92 -8.37
CA LYS A 47 -11.02 -9.71 -8.65
C LYS A 47 -10.14 -8.51 -8.99
N TYR A 48 -8.98 -8.41 -8.36
CA TYR A 48 -8.05 -7.32 -8.57
C TYR A 48 -6.69 -7.88 -9.00
N PRO A 49 -6.20 -7.55 -10.21
CA PRO A 49 -4.86 -7.95 -10.61
C PRO A 49 -3.82 -7.30 -9.66
N PRO A 50 -2.64 -7.92 -9.47
CA PRO A 50 -1.57 -7.34 -8.68
C PRO A 50 -1.18 -5.98 -9.25
N ALA A 51 -1.07 -4.97 -8.37
CA ALA A 51 -0.82 -3.57 -8.77
C ALA A 51 0.55 -3.36 -9.43
N TYR A 52 1.48 -4.30 -9.21
CA TYR A 52 2.79 -4.31 -9.82
C TYR A 52 3.01 -5.68 -10.46
N LYS A 53 3.29 -5.73 -11.77
CA LYS A 53 3.95 -6.92 -12.34
C LYS A 53 5.26 -7.03 -11.61
N ARG A 54 5.43 -8.05 -10.76
CA ARG A 54 6.77 -8.47 -10.36
C ARG A 54 7.48 -8.77 -11.68
N VAL A 55 8.40 -7.89 -12.07
CA VAL A 55 9.31 -8.20 -13.17
C VAL A 55 10.12 -9.37 -12.65
N GLU A 56 9.82 -10.58 -13.12
CA GLU A 56 10.56 -11.74 -12.70
C GLU A 56 11.99 -11.59 -13.22
N ALA A 57 12.97 -12.13 -12.49
CA ALA A 57 14.38 -12.01 -12.89
C ALA A 57 14.64 -12.56 -14.31
N SER A 58 13.74 -13.42 -14.82
CA SER A 58 13.72 -13.94 -16.19
C SER A 58 13.45 -12.90 -17.27
N ASP A 59 12.76 -11.79 -16.95
CA ASP A 59 12.38 -10.76 -17.94
C ASP A 59 13.51 -9.76 -18.22
N ARG A 60 14.63 -9.83 -17.49
CA ARG A 60 15.79 -8.93 -17.66
C ARG A 60 16.83 -9.44 -18.67
N GLN A 61 16.61 -10.57 -19.32
CA GLN A 61 17.57 -11.21 -20.23
C GLN A 61 17.10 -11.32 -21.70
N ALA A 62 16.16 -10.47 -22.15
CA ALA A 62 15.75 -10.39 -23.56
C ALA A 62 16.18 -9.07 -24.21
#